data_AF-A0A3D2VKY3-F1
#
_entry.id   AF-A0A3D2VKY3-F1
#
_cell.length_a   1.000
_cell.length_b   1.000
_cell.length_c   1.000
_cell.angle_alpha   90.00
_cell.angle_beta   90.00
_cell.angle_gamma   90.00
#
_symmetry.space_group_name_H-M   'P 1'
#
loop_
_entity.id
_entity.type
_entity.pdbx_description
1 polymer ?
#
loop_
_entity_poly.entity_id
_entity_poly.type
_entity_poly.pdbx_seq_one_letter_code
_entity_poly.pdbx_strand_id
1 'polypeptide(L)' 'DWKTSLQELTSRQGRGTPHYAVTESGPDHEKSFVATVLIDQQAAGTGEGRSKKIAEQAAARAAWGHLHGSTDGD' A
#
# COMPACT_ATOMS: atom_id res chain seq x y z
N ASP A 1 0.67 14.14 -1.48
CA ASP A 1 0.53 13.03 -0.50
C ASP A 1 -0.12 11.81 -1.15
N TRP A 2 0.55 10.65 -1.10
CA TRP A 2 0.00 9.40 -1.64
C TRP A 2 -1.35 9.04 -0.99
N LYS A 3 -1.55 9.37 0.29
CA LYS A 3 -2.84 9.19 1.00
C LYS A 3 -4.00 9.92 0.32
N THR A 4 -3.85 11.22 0.06
CA THR A 4 -4.91 12.03 -0.56
C THR A 4 -5.17 11.57 -1.98
N SER A 5 -4.12 11.32 -2.77
CA SER A 5 -4.28 10.88 -4.15
C SER A 5 -4.94 9.49 -4.24
N LEU A 6 -4.58 8.56 -3.35
CA LEU A 6 -5.24 7.26 -3.26
C LEU A 6 -6.70 7.41 -2.80
N GLN A 7 -6.97 8.25 -1.79
CA GLN A 7 -8.33 8.48 -1.32
C GLN A 7 -9.24 9.04 -2.41
N GLU A 8 -8.79 10.03 -3.17
CA GLU A 8 -9.56 10.54 -4.30
C GLU A 8 -9.79 9.47 -5.36
N LEU A 9 -8.75 8.70 -5.71
CA LEU A 9 -8.82 7.66 -6.72
C LEU A 9 -9.80 6.54 -6.33
N THR A 10 -9.69 6.02 -5.12
CA THR A 10 -10.56 4.95 -4.62
C THR A 10 -11.99 5.45 -4.40
N SER A 11 -12.17 6.70 -3.97
CA SER A 11 -13.51 7.30 -3.86
C SER A 11 -14.15 7.44 -5.24
N ARG A 12 -13.40 7.86 -6.27
CA ARG A 12 -13.87 7.92 -7.66
C ARG A 12 -14.23 6.53 -8.21
N GLN A 13 -13.51 5.49 -7.79
CA GLN A 13 -13.79 4.10 -8.16
C GLN A 13 -14.89 3.43 -7.31
N GLY A 14 -15.46 4.12 -6.31
CA GLY A 14 -16.48 3.56 -5.41
C GLY A 14 -15.95 2.56 -4.38
N ARG A 15 -14.63 2.50 -4.17
CA ARG A 15 -13.93 1.55 -3.29
C ARG A 15 -13.69 2.07 -1.85
N GLY A 16 -14.21 3.26 -1.52
CA GLY A 16 -14.06 3.86 -0.18
C GLY A 16 -12.66 4.42 0.13
N THR A 17 -12.32 4.54 1.42
CA THR A 17 -11.06 5.17 1.86
C THR A 17 -9.93 4.15 2.03
N PRO A 18 -8.71 4.42 1.54
CA PRO A 18 -7.56 3.54 1.73
C PRO A 18 -7.11 3.49 3.20
N HIS A 19 -6.87 2.28 3.71
CA HIS A 19 -6.32 2.01 5.03
C HIS A 19 -4.87 1.53 4.90
N TYR A 20 -3.99 1.96 5.80
CA TYR A 20 -2.59 1.55 5.83
C TYR A 20 -2.35 0.66 7.04
N ALA A 21 -1.98 -0.59 6.79
CA ALA A 21 -1.61 -1.55 7.82
C ALA A 21 -0.10 -1.78 7.75
N VAL A 22 0.63 -1.44 8.80
CA VAL A 22 2.07 -1.73 8.91
C VAL A 22 2.27 -2.76 10.01
N THR A 23 2.94 -3.84 9.66
CA THR A 23 3.34 -4.89 10.58
C THR A 23 4.85 -4.93 10.65
N GLU A 24 5.38 -5.31 11.81
CA GLU A 24 6.81 -5.47 12.02
C GLU A 24 7.07 -6.88 12.57
N SER A 25 8.13 -7.50 12.10
CA SER A 25 8.49 -8.87 12.45
C SER A 25 10.00 -9.04 12.44
N GLY A 26 10.48 -9.98 13.25
CA GLY A 26 11.90 -10.28 13.37
C GLY A 26 12.58 -9.67 14.62
N PRO A 27 13.75 -10.20 14.98
CA PRO A 27 14.55 -9.74 16.12
C PRO A 27 15.19 -8.36 15.82
N ASP A 28 15.74 -7.70 16.83
CA ASP A 28 16.26 -6.32 16.73
C ASP A 28 17.30 -6.12 15.62
N HIS A 29 18.04 -7.18 15.26
CA HIS A 29 19.07 -7.18 14.21
C HIS A 29 18.55 -7.56 12.81
N GLU A 30 17.33 -8.07 12.70
CA GLU A 30 16.69 -8.48 11.44
C GLU A 30 15.23 -7.99 11.36
N LYS A 31 14.96 -6.82 11.94
CA LYS A 31 13.61 -6.26 11.96
C LYS A 31 13.19 -5.91 10.54
N SER A 32 12.13 -6.57 10.11
CA SER A 32 11.46 -6.35 8.83
C SER A 32 10.12 -5.70 9.07
N PHE A 33 9.76 -4.79 8.17
CA PHE A 33 8.50 -4.08 8.20
C PHE A 33 7.75 -4.38 6.91
N VAL A 34 6.47 -4.71 7.05
CA VAL A 34 5.59 -5.00 5.94
C VAL A 34 4.42 -4.05 6.03
N ALA A 35 4.29 -3.16 5.05
CA ALA A 35 3.18 -2.25 4.91
C ALA A 35 2.23 -2.77 3.84
N THR A 36 0.93 -2.66 4.09
CA THR A 36 -0.14 -3.07 3.20
C THR A 36 -1.14 -1.93 3.11
N VAL A 37 -1.46 -1.54 1.88
CA VAL A 37 -2.54 -0.60 1.58
C VAL A 37 -3.79 -1.42 1.28
N LEU A 38 -4.80 -1.25 2.11
CA LEU A 38 -6.10 -1.90 2.00
C LEU A 38 -7.10 -0.90 1.44
N ILE A 39 -7.79 -1.27 0.38
CA ILE A 39 -8.82 -0.47 -0.27
C ILE A 39 -10.03 -1.37 -0.41
N ASP A 40 -11.20 -0.93 0.07
CA ASP A 40 -12.41 -1.76 0.07
C ASP A 40 -12.22 -3.14 0.75
N GLN A 41 -11.42 -3.17 1.82
CA GLN A 41 -11.01 -4.41 2.50
C GLN A 41 -10.14 -5.36 1.66
N GLN A 42 -9.71 -4.96 0.47
CA GLN A 42 -8.80 -5.72 -0.38
C GLN A 42 -7.40 -5.12 -0.35
N ALA A 43 -6.37 -5.96 -0.35
CA ALA A 43 -4.99 -5.49 -0.45
C ALA A 43 -4.74 -4.93 -1.87
N ALA A 44 -4.65 -3.61 -1.97
CA ALA A 44 -4.37 -2.92 -3.22
C ALA A 44 -2.86 -2.86 -3.51
N GLY A 45 -2.03 -2.91 -2.48
CA GLY A 45 -0.58 -2.99 -2.63
C GLY A 45 0.13 -3.27 -1.34
N THR A 46 1.21 -4.04 -1.43
CA THR A 46 2.03 -4.45 -0.29
C THR A 46 3.48 -4.07 -0.55
N GLY A 47 4.20 -3.72 0.49
CA GLY A 47 5.59 -3.33 0.41
C GLY A 47 6.35 -3.70 1.66
N GLU A 48 7.57 -4.18 1.47
CA GLU A 48 8.43 -4.67 2.54
C GLU A 48 9.69 -3.80 2.63
N GLY A 49 10.26 -3.70 3.83
CA GLY A 49 11.48 -2.94 4.02
C GLY A 49 12.11 -3.12 5.38
N ARG A 50 13.36 -2.67 5.50
CA ARG A 50 14.10 -2.66 6.78
C ARG A 50 13.63 -1.57 7.76
N SER A 51 12.63 -0.78 7.38
CA SER A 51 12.07 0.29 8.20
C SER A 51 10.64 0.57 7.76
N LYS A 52 9.78 1.03 8.69
CA LYS A 52 8.37 1.42 8.42
C LYS A 52 8.26 2.32 7.18
N LYS A 53 9.12 3.33 7.10
CA LYS A 53 9.15 4.29 5.99
C LYS A 53 9.39 3.66 4.62
N ILE A 54 10.30 2.68 4.55
CA ILE A 54 10.61 1.95 3.30
C ILE A 54 9.42 1.08 2.90
N ALA A 55 8.88 0.34 3.86
CA ALA A 55 7.71 -0.51 3.66
C ALA A 55 6.51 0.32 3.18
N GLU A 56 6.19 1.43 3.85
CA GLU A 56 5.10 2.34 3.50
C GLU A 56 5.26 2.93 2.09
N GLN A 57 6.47 3.37 1.73
CA GLN A 57 6.74 3.88 0.38
C GLN A 57 6.55 2.79 -0.68
N ALA A 58 7.04 1.58 -0.42
CA ALA A 58 6.88 0.45 -1.34
C ALA A 58 5.39 0.08 -1.51
N ALA A 59 4.64 0.00 -0.40
CA ALA A 59 3.23 -0.33 -0.43
C ALA A 59 2.39 0.73 -1.14
N ALA A 60 2.66 2.03 -0.87
CA ALA A 60 2.01 3.13 -1.55
C ALA A 60 2.29 3.12 -3.06
N ARG A 61 3.53 2.85 -3.47
CA ARG A 61 3.92 2.75 -4.88
C ARG A 61 3.25 1.55 -5.57
N ALA A 62 3.18 0.40 -4.90
CA ALA A 62 2.50 -0.79 -5.40
C ALA A 62 0.99 -0.54 -5.56
N ALA A 63 0.35 0.03 -4.52
CA ALA A 63 -1.08 0.34 -4.53
C ALA A 63 -1.43 1.39 -5.57
N TRP A 64 -0.56 2.39 -5.75
CA TRP A 64 -0.63 3.27 -6.89
C TRP A 64 -0.54 2.43 -8.15
N GLY A 65 0.60 1.83 -8.50
CA GLY A 65 0.76 1.01 -9.71
C GLY A 65 -0.44 0.12 -10.06
N HIS A 66 -1.01 -0.60 -9.09
CA HIS A 66 -2.19 -1.44 -9.27
C HIS A 66 -3.44 -0.67 -9.75
N LEU A 67 -3.74 0.48 -9.15
CA LEU A 67 -4.91 1.31 -9.49
C LEU A 67 -4.75 2.12 -10.79
N HIS A 68 -3.51 2.34 -11.26
CA HIS A 68 -3.21 3.07 -12.52
C HIS A 68 -2.92 2.11 -13.68
N GLY A 69 -2.46 0.90 -13.36
CA GLY A 69 -2.04 -0.14 -14.29
C GLY A 69 -3.10 -1.19 -14.58
N SER A 70 -4.36 -0.99 -14.18
CA SER A 70 -5.48 -1.88 -14.58
C SER A 70 -5.91 -1.69 -16.06
N THR A 71 -5.04 -1.13 -16.89
CA THR A 71 -5.20 -1.05 -18.34
C THR A 71 -3.89 -1.48 -19.01
N ASP A 72 -3.46 -2.74 -18.85
CA ASP A 72 -2.75 -3.54 -19.88
C ASP A 72 -2.37 -4.95 -19.35
N GLY A 73 -3.01 -6.00 -19.91
CA GLY A 73 -2.43 -7.34 -20.05
C GLY A 73 -2.64 -8.41 -18.96
N ASP A 74 -3.73 -9.19 -19.07
CA ASP A 74 -3.76 -10.63 -19.46
C ASP A 74 -5.21 -11.13 -19.56
#